data_AF-A0A1Y6BXC4-F1
#
_entry.id   AF-A0A1Y6BXC4-F1
#
_cell.length_a   1.000
_cell.length_b   1.000
_cell.length_c   1.000
_cell.angle_alpha   90.00
_cell.angle_beta   90.00
_cell.angle_gamma   90.00
#
_symmetry.space_group_name_H-M   'P 1'
#
loop_
_entity.id
_entity.type
_entity.pdbx_description
1 polymer ?
#
loop_
_entity_poly.entity_id
_entity_poly.type
_entity_poly.pdbx_seq_one_letter_code
_entity_poly.pdbx_strand_id
1 'polypeptide(L)'
;MPRPSQGLPGAARMLLAGLLIALLAGCSVQIRPGTRPESESQKQAVALAPKAQQRLDEADDTLVQLVCVRTQEKIKDPQRFADPLERLSAETVLADCPDKLARPFALALQDAAMIEPRDRFQGLLDPSDPNAPLQRRGERIKVAVWTDAESEQRYYADKQGRTPPTRPVVWVTLVPEIQAWCRTALDWPDRSLATQAANALRVNQRLGIPPGTIDSRFVELWVPVEALLRSCADPDTHKLACDLNPPASLNRPDLTDAAWFNWLVSTTNHSYRPAGAPWTRLGYTYDWGDGRAEPPYGATEFVLAPSTTYEVADRRSLLDYCRK
;
A
#
# COMPACT_ATOMS: atom_id res chain seq x y z
N MET A 1 -15.66 60.34 18.57
CA MET A 1 -16.91 60.47 19.33
C MET A 1 -17.82 59.29 18.99
N PRO A 2 -18.43 58.64 20.00
CA PRO A 2 -19.10 57.35 19.88
C PRO A 2 -20.63 57.39 20.14
N ARG A 3 -21.35 56.35 19.65
CA ARG A 3 -22.63 55.75 20.13
C ARG A 3 -23.87 56.69 20.24
N PRO A 4 -25.11 56.25 20.56
CA PRO A 4 -25.66 54.93 20.99
C PRO A 4 -26.85 54.48 20.06
N SER A 5 -27.64 53.42 20.27
CA SER A 5 -28.35 52.90 21.45
C SER A 5 -28.96 51.52 21.14
N GLN A 6 -28.82 50.51 22.03
CA GLN A 6 -29.84 50.00 22.99
C GLN A 6 -30.95 49.16 22.31
N GLY A 7 -31.41 48.00 22.81
CA GLY A 7 -31.17 47.28 24.06
C GLY A 7 -31.90 45.91 24.06
N LEU A 8 -31.45 45.02 24.96
CA LEU A 8 -32.05 43.76 25.46
C LEU A 8 -33.39 44.04 26.23
N PRO A 9 -34.23 43.08 26.73
CA PRO A 9 -33.92 41.71 27.23
C PRO A 9 -35.04 40.62 27.16
N GLY A 10 -34.76 39.43 27.72
CA GLY A 10 -35.75 38.43 28.23
C GLY A 10 -35.57 37.01 27.65
N ALA A 11 -34.93 36.02 28.30
CA ALA A 11 -35.19 35.31 29.56
C ALA A 11 -36.21 34.14 29.48
N ALA A 12 -35.70 32.90 29.46
CA ALA A 12 -36.22 31.65 30.08
C ALA A 12 -35.23 30.52 29.68
N ARG A 13 -34.35 29.92 30.48
CA ARG A 13 -34.37 29.26 31.82
C ARG A 13 -35.23 27.99 31.91
N MET A 14 -34.55 26.83 31.82
CA MET A 14 -34.67 25.62 32.66
C MET A 14 -33.45 24.71 32.30
N LEU A 15 -32.42 24.48 33.14
CA LEU A 15 -32.32 23.61 34.35
C LEU A 15 -32.87 22.20 34.07
N LEU A 16 -32.13 21.10 34.21
CA LEU A 16 -31.37 20.66 35.38
C LEU A 16 -30.18 19.70 35.06
N ALA A 17 -29.07 19.95 35.79
CA ALA A 17 -28.25 19.01 36.60
C ALA A 17 -27.59 17.79 35.92
N GLY A 18 -26.27 17.55 35.97
CA GLY A 18 -25.28 17.81 37.02
C GLY A 18 -25.30 16.66 38.03
N LEU A 19 -24.36 15.70 37.98
CA LEU A 19 -23.33 15.36 38.98
C LEU A 19 -22.96 13.86 38.77
N LEU A 20 -21.82 13.27 39.12
CA LEU A 20 -20.56 13.66 39.73
C LEU A 20 -19.63 12.44 39.54
N ILE A 21 -18.34 12.65 39.27
CA ILE A 21 -17.30 11.63 39.47
C ILE A 21 -16.93 11.65 40.96
N ALA A 22 -17.01 10.51 41.65
CA ALA A 22 -16.35 10.31 42.94
C ALA A 22 -15.86 8.85 43.08
N LEU A 23 -14.66 8.76 43.64
CA LEU A 23 -13.80 7.60 43.79
C LEU A 23 -14.05 6.87 45.13
N LEU A 24 -13.78 5.56 45.12
CA LEU A 24 -13.36 4.66 46.21
C LEU A 24 -14.39 3.87 47.05
N ALA A 25 -13.93 2.63 47.31
CA ALA A 25 -14.25 1.68 48.37
C ALA A 25 -15.36 0.64 48.11
N GLY A 26 -14.90 -0.56 47.74
CA GLY A 26 -15.24 -1.78 48.48
C GLY A 26 -16.69 -2.25 48.43
N CYS A 27 -17.07 -2.90 47.33
CA CYS A 27 -18.11 -3.94 47.36
C CYS A 27 -17.79 -5.01 46.32
N SER A 28 -17.30 -6.17 46.79
CA SER A 28 -17.16 -7.38 46.00
C SER A 28 -18.53 -7.85 45.54
N VAL A 29 -18.97 -7.43 44.36
CA VAL A 29 -20.14 -8.01 43.69
C VAL A 29 -19.64 -9.20 42.88
N GLN A 30 -19.97 -10.41 43.34
CA GLN A 30 -19.80 -11.64 42.56
C GLN A 30 -20.64 -11.55 41.28
N ILE A 31 -19.98 -11.33 40.14
CA ILE A 31 -20.61 -11.46 38.83
C ILE A 31 -20.82 -12.96 38.57
N ARG A 32 -22.06 -13.43 38.62
CA ARG A 32 -22.45 -14.71 38.02
C ARG A 32 -22.40 -14.57 36.49
N PRO A 33 -21.93 -15.58 35.74
CA PRO A 33 -21.97 -15.55 34.29
C PRO A 33 -23.42 -15.77 33.84
N GLY A 34 -24.10 -14.67 33.55
CA GLY A 34 -25.41 -14.67 32.88
C GLY A 34 -25.24 -14.11 31.48
N THR A 35 -25.55 -14.92 30.47
CA THR A 35 -25.56 -14.54 29.06
C THR A 35 -26.51 -13.35 28.84
N ARG A 36 -25.95 -12.20 28.46
CA ARG A 36 -26.75 -11.06 28.00
C ARG A 36 -27.29 -11.41 26.61
N PRO A 37 -28.60 -11.34 26.35
CA PRO A 37 -29.12 -11.60 25.01
C PRO A 37 -28.59 -10.52 24.06
N GLU A 38 -27.97 -10.94 22.96
CA GLU A 38 -27.52 -10.06 21.89
C GLU A 38 -28.68 -9.19 21.39
N SER A 39 -28.41 -7.90 21.23
CA SER A 39 -29.36 -6.95 20.65
C SER A 39 -29.69 -7.35 19.21
N GLU A 40 -30.92 -7.03 18.76
CA GLU A 40 -31.40 -7.36 17.42
C GLU A 40 -30.52 -6.71 16.32
N SER A 41 -29.90 -5.57 16.62
CA SER A 41 -28.89 -4.91 15.80
C SER A 41 -27.56 -5.68 15.73
N GLN A 42 -27.11 -6.31 16.82
CA GLN A 42 -25.95 -7.22 16.81
C GLN A 42 -26.24 -8.48 16.00
N LYS A 43 -27.44 -9.05 16.15
CA LYS A 43 -27.85 -10.22 15.36
C LYS A 43 -27.97 -9.92 13.87
N GLN A 44 -28.46 -8.74 13.50
CA GLN A 44 -28.48 -8.27 12.11
C GLN A 44 -27.08 -8.01 11.55
N ALA A 45 -26.16 -7.42 12.33
CA ALA A 45 -24.78 -7.22 11.92
C ALA A 45 -24.04 -8.56 11.71
N VAL A 46 -24.21 -9.52 12.62
CA VAL A 46 -23.65 -10.88 12.52
C VAL A 46 -24.27 -11.66 11.36
N ALA A 47 -25.56 -11.48 11.05
CA ALA A 47 -26.22 -12.14 9.93
C ALA A 47 -25.92 -11.51 8.55
N LEU A 48 -25.55 -10.23 8.51
CA LEU A 48 -25.13 -9.52 7.30
C LEU A 48 -23.65 -9.75 6.96
N ALA A 49 -22.79 -10.03 7.95
CA ALA A 49 -21.36 -10.26 7.74
C ALA A 49 -21.06 -11.41 6.75
N PRO A 50 -21.71 -12.60 6.82
CA PRO A 50 -21.50 -13.65 5.82
C PRO A 50 -21.99 -13.27 4.42
N LYS A 51 -23.06 -12.48 4.29
CA LYS A 51 -23.60 -12.03 2.98
C LYS A 51 -22.84 -10.85 2.39
N ALA A 52 -22.08 -10.12 3.21
CA ALA A 52 -21.12 -9.11 2.77
C ALA A 52 -19.81 -9.78 2.36
N GLN A 53 -19.34 -10.76 3.14
CA GLN A 53 -18.18 -11.59 2.82
C GLN A 53 -18.39 -12.38 1.52
N GLN A 54 -19.53 -13.06 1.36
CA GLN A 54 -19.90 -13.78 0.14
C GLN A 54 -20.08 -12.86 -1.09
N ARG A 55 -20.24 -11.54 -0.90
CA ARG A 55 -20.23 -10.53 -1.97
C ARG A 55 -18.84 -9.96 -2.26
N LEU A 56 -17.87 -10.14 -1.37
CA LEU A 56 -16.46 -9.83 -1.57
C LEU A 56 -15.71 -11.04 -2.16
N ASP A 57 -16.23 -12.26 -1.97
CA ASP A 57 -15.62 -13.50 -2.47
C ASP A 57 -15.82 -13.69 -4.00
N GLU A 58 -16.70 -12.91 -4.64
CA GLU A 58 -16.92 -12.91 -6.09
C GLU A 58 -16.65 -11.52 -6.67
N ALA A 59 -15.60 -11.40 -7.49
CA ALA A 59 -15.39 -10.18 -8.26
C ALA A 59 -16.50 -10.03 -9.28
N ASP A 60 -16.99 -8.78 -9.44
CA ASP A 60 -17.92 -8.44 -10.53
C ASP A 60 -17.27 -8.88 -11.85
N ASP A 61 -17.90 -9.80 -12.57
CA ASP A 61 -17.39 -10.31 -13.83
C ASP A 61 -17.11 -9.17 -14.83
N THR A 62 -17.85 -8.05 -14.73
CA THR A 62 -17.57 -6.82 -15.50
C THR A 62 -16.19 -6.25 -15.17
N LEU A 63 -15.83 -6.17 -13.89
CA LEU A 63 -14.52 -5.68 -13.45
C LEU A 63 -13.41 -6.63 -13.91
N VAL A 64 -13.62 -7.95 -13.79
CA VAL A 64 -12.66 -8.96 -14.28
C VAL A 64 -12.39 -8.77 -15.77
N GLN A 65 -13.44 -8.61 -16.58
CA GLN A 65 -13.29 -8.37 -18.02
C GLN A 65 -12.58 -7.04 -18.30
N LEU A 66 -12.90 -5.96 -17.57
CA LEU A 66 -12.23 -4.67 -17.75
C LEU A 66 -10.74 -4.72 -17.39
N VAL A 67 -10.36 -5.42 -16.31
CA VAL A 67 -8.95 -5.63 -15.94
C VAL A 67 -8.21 -6.38 -17.05
N CYS A 68 -8.84 -7.44 -17.58
CA CYS A 68 -8.31 -8.23 -18.68
C CYS A 68 -8.09 -7.36 -19.94
N VAL A 69 -9.11 -6.61 -20.36
CA VAL A 69 -9.03 -5.70 -21.52
C VAL A 69 -7.91 -4.67 -21.35
N ARG A 70 -7.81 -4.03 -20.18
CA ARG A 70 -6.74 -3.04 -19.93
C ARG A 70 -5.35 -3.67 -19.90
N THR A 71 -5.24 -4.87 -19.38
CA THR A 71 -3.99 -5.65 -19.39
C THR A 71 -3.56 -5.92 -20.83
N GLN A 72 -4.47 -6.48 -21.64
CA GLN A 72 -4.23 -6.77 -23.06
C GLN A 72 -3.88 -5.51 -23.85
N GLU A 73 -4.57 -4.38 -23.64
CA GLU A 73 -4.24 -3.11 -24.30
C GLU A 73 -2.81 -2.63 -24.00
N LYS A 74 -2.34 -2.79 -22.76
CA LYS A 74 -1.01 -2.34 -22.31
C LYS A 74 0.13 -3.19 -22.87
N ILE A 75 -0.12 -4.46 -23.15
CA ILE A 75 0.90 -5.43 -23.61
C ILE A 75 0.58 -6.06 -24.98
N LYS A 76 -0.33 -5.46 -25.74
CA LYS A 76 -0.84 -5.94 -27.04
C LYS A 76 0.23 -6.30 -28.08
N ASP A 77 1.41 -5.69 -27.96
CA ASP A 77 2.57 -5.96 -28.79
C ASP A 77 3.75 -6.34 -27.88
N PRO A 78 3.89 -7.63 -27.52
CA PRO A 78 5.03 -8.09 -26.73
C PRO A 78 6.37 -7.87 -27.43
N GLN A 79 6.41 -7.77 -28.76
CA GLN A 79 7.67 -7.59 -29.50
C GLN A 79 8.26 -6.20 -29.29
N ARG A 80 7.49 -5.23 -28.75
CA ARG A 80 8.00 -3.92 -28.34
C ARG A 80 9.02 -4.00 -27.19
N PHE A 81 8.96 -5.06 -26.38
CA PHE A 81 9.90 -5.25 -25.28
C PHE A 81 11.23 -5.75 -25.86
N ALA A 82 12.27 -4.93 -25.73
CA ALA A 82 13.62 -5.30 -26.17
C ALA A 82 14.22 -6.39 -25.28
N ASP A 83 13.90 -6.37 -23.98
CA ASP A 83 14.36 -7.35 -23.00
C ASP A 83 13.65 -8.71 -23.18
N PRO A 84 14.38 -9.83 -23.30
CA PRO A 84 13.79 -11.15 -23.50
C PRO A 84 12.89 -11.62 -22.35
N LEU A 85 13.22 -11.27 -21.10
CA LEU A 85 12.39 -11.63 -19.94
C LEU A 85 11.09 -10.85 -19.99
N GLU A 86 11.13 -9.55 -20.26
CA GLU A 86 9.91 -8.73 -20.40
C GLU A 86 9.01 -9.23 -21.52
N ARG A 87 9.58 -9.56 -22.68
CA ARG A 87 8.81 -10.12 -23.80
C ARG A 87 8.09 -11.40 -23.41
N LEU A 88 8.79 -12.35 -22.79
CA LEU A 88 8.19 -13.62 -22.37
C LEU A 88 7.16 -13.44 -21.24
N SER A 89 7.42 -12.53 -20.30
CA SER A 89 6.45 -12.15 -19.26
C SER A 89 5.17 -11.60 -19.87
N ALA A 90 5.26 -10.71 -20.88
CA ALA A 90 4.09 -10.19 -21.59
C ALA A 90 3.30 -11.28 -22.31
N GLU A 91 3.98 -12.20 -23.01
CA GLU A 91 3.34 -13.36 -23.67
C GLU A 91 2.61 -14.26 -22.67
N THR A 92 3.23 -14.53 -21.52
CA THR A 92 2.66 -15.35 -20.44
C THR A 92 1.41 -14.69 -19.86
N VAL A 93 1.48 -13.40 -19.54
CA VAL A 93 0.35 -12.62 -19.02
C VAL A 93 -0.83 -12.61 -19.99
N LEU A 94 -0.58 -12.47 -21.30
CA LEU A 94 -1.65 -12.52 -22.30
C LEU A 94 -2.37 -13.87 -22.34
N ALA A 95 -1.64 -14.97 -22.14
CA ALA A 95 -2.20 -16.32 -22.20
C ALA A 95 -3.04 -16.68 -20.95
N ASP A 96 -2.77 -16.07 -19.81
CA ASP A 96 -3.39 -16.39 -18.51
C ASP A 96 -4.64 -15.53 -18.18
N CYS A 97 -4.97 -14.58 -19.04
CA CYS A 97 -6.19 -13.77 -18.95
C CYS A 97 -7.43 -14.53 -19.48
N PRO A 98 -8.63 -14.41 -18.85
CA PRO A 98 -8.93 -13.61 -17.66
C PRO A 98 -8.74 -14.36 -16.32
N ASP A 99 -8.90 -15.68 -16.28
CA ASP A 99 -9.22 -16.37 -15.02
C ASP A 99 -8.05 -16.45 -14.02
N LYS A 100 -6.81 -16.62 -14.50
CA LYS A 100 -5.66 -16.76 -13.59
C LYS A 100 -5.06 -15.42 -13.15
N LEU A 101 -5.39 -14.32 -13.84
CA LEU A 101 -4.79 -13.01 -13.58
C LEU A 101 -5.80 -11.92 -13.25
N ALA A 102 -6.79 -11.73 -14.12
CA ALA A 102 -7.71 -10.61 -13.99
C ALA A 102 -8.67 -10.79 -12.81
N ARG A 103 -9.09 -12.03 -12.54
CA ARG A 103 -9.98 -12.34 -11.41
C ARG A 103 -9.33 -12.09 -10.03
N PRO A 104 -8.16 -12.68 -9.68
CA PRO A 104 -7.53 -12.41 -8.39
C PRO A 104 -7.16 -10.93 -8.23
N PHE A 105 -6.74 -10.27 -9.30
CA PHE A 105 -6.46 -8.83 -9.25
C PHE A 105 -7.72 -7.97 -9.05
N ALA A 106 -8.84 -8.30 -9.70
CA ALA A 106 -10.12 -7.61 -9.51
C ALA A 106 -10.64 -7.74 -8.07
N LEU A 107 -10.52 -8.94 -7.48
CA LEU A 107 -10.83 -9.16 -6.06
C LEU A 107 -9.97 -8.28 -5.17
N ALA A 108 -8.65 -8.21 -5.42
CA ALA A 108 -7.74 -7.36 -4.68
C ALA A 108 -8.10 -5.86 -4.78
N LEU A 109 -8.53 -5.39 -5.96
CA LEU A 109 -8.98 -4.00 -6.14
C LEU A 109 -10.22 -3.69 -5.29
N GLN A 110 -11.18 -4.62 -5.22
CA GLN A 110 -12.41 -4.45 -4.45
C GLN A 110 -12.14 -4.51 -2.94
N ASP A 111 -11.34 -5.47 -2.49
CA ASP A 111 -10.97 -5.63 -1.09
C ASP A 111 -10.17 -4.41 -0.60
N ALA A 112 -9.09 -4.02 -1.31
CA ALA A 112 -8.27 -2.87 -0.93
C ALA A 112 -9.03 -1.51 -0.95
N ALA A 113 -10.15 -1.42 -1.68
CA ALA A 113 -10.98 -0.21 -1.70
C ALA A 113 -11.63 0.08 -0.34
N MET A 114 -11.81 -0.95 0.49
CA MET A 114 -12.45 -0.86 1.81
C MET A 114 -11.46 -1.28 2.90
N ILE A 115 -11.19 -0.39 3.87
CA ILE A 115 -10.35 -0.75 5.00
C ILE A 115 -11.20 -1.42 6.08
N GLU A 116 -10.86 -2.64 6.44
CA GLU A 116 -11.47 -3.43 7.49
C GLU A 116 -10.55 -3.57 8.72
N PRO A 117 -11.09 -3.93 9.90
CA PRO A 117 -10.28 -4.18 11.08
C PRO A 117 -9.19 -5.26 10.87
N ARG A 118 -9.45 -6.27 10.02
CA ARG A 118 -8.50 -7.35 9.71
C ARG A 118 -7.27 -6.87 8.94
N ASP A 119 -7.37 -5.74 8.25
CA ASP A 119 -6.28 -5.22 7.41
C ASP A 119 -5.20 -4.51 8.24
N ARG A 120 -5.46 -4.27 9.53
CA ARG A 120 -4.50 -3.62 10.42
C ARG A 120 -3.26 -4.48 10.62
N PHE A 121 -2.20 -4.11 9.93
CA PHE A 121 -0.88 -4.72 10.05
C PHE A 121 -0.01 -3.99 11.09
N GLN A 122 0.67 -4.73 11.96
CA GLN A 122 1.52 -4.22 13.05
C GLN A 122 3.02 -4.50 12.83
N GLY A 123 3.41 -4.88 11.61
CA GLY A 123 4.77 -5.30 11.28
C GLY A 123 5.47 -4.41 10.24
N LEU A 124 5.01 -3.17 10.05
CA LEU A 124 5.65 -2.26 9.10
C LEU A 124 7.10 -1.98 9.53
N LEU A 125 8.03 -2.03 8.58
CA LEU A 125 9.42 -1.68 8.85
C LEU A 125 9.57 -0.18 9.13
N ASP A 126 10.26 0.16 10.22
CA ASP A 126 10.72 1.51 10.54
C ASP A 126 12.14 1.71 9.95
N PRO A 127 12.33 2.66 9.00
CA PRO A 127 13.65 3.01 8.46
C PRO A 127 14.72 3.34 9.50
N SER A 128 14.33 3.73 10.71
CA SER A 128 15.21 4.11 11.81
C SER A 128 15.40 3.04 12.87
N ASP A 129 14.74 1.88 12.77
CA ASP A 129 14.92 0.79 13.74
C ASP A 129 16.37 0.27 13.70
N PRO A 130 17.17 0.46 14.78
CA PRO A 130 18.57 0.05 14.80
C PRO A 130 18.74 -1.48 14.77
N ASN A 131 17.69 -2.24 15.08
CA ASN A 131 17.72 -3.70 15.10
C ASN A 131 17.28 -4.32 13.77
N ALA A 132 16.59 -3.56 12.92
CA ALA A 132 16.20 -4.02 11.60
C ALA A 132 17.47 -4.14 10.71
N PRO A 133 17.60 -5.22 9.91
CA PRO A 133 18.78 -5.49 9.08
C PRO A 133 18.82 -4.60 7.82
N LEU A 134 18.57 -3.30 7.97
CA LEU A 134 18.46 -2.32 6.90
C LEU A 134 19.83 -1.76 6.53
N GLN A 135 20.06 -1.57 5.22
CA GLN A 135 21.32 -1.02 4.73
C GLN A 135 21.31 0.51 4.80
N ARG A 136 22.23 1.08 5.59
CA ARG A 136 22.33 2.53 5.83
C ARG A 136 23.72 3.06 5.49
N ARG A 137 23.81 4.33 5.10
CA ARG A 137 25.06 5.05 4.80
C ARG A 137 24.91 6.52 5.21
N GLY A 138 25.38 6.87 6.41
CA GLY A 138 25.12 8.17 7.01
C GLY A 138 23.61 8.37 7.24
N GLU A 139 23.07 9.52 6.85
CA GLU A 139 21.64 9.86 6.91
C GLU A 139 20.82 9.22 5.78
N ARG A 140 21.43 8.38 4.94
CA ARG A 140 20.76 7.69 3.85
C ARG A 140 20.45 6.24 4.17
N ILE A 141 19.35 5.77 3.59
CA ILE A 141 18.94 4.39 3.60
C ILE A 141 18.83 3.85 2.18
N LYS A 142 19.06 2.55 2.03
CA LYS A 142 18.90 1.87 0.75
C LYS A 142 17.46 1.41 0.56
N VAL A 143 16.90 1.75 -0.59
CA VAL A 143 15.56 1.35 -1.01
C VAL A 143 15.60 0.68 -2.38
N ALA A 144 14.57 -0.08 -2.72
CA ALA A 144 14.44 -0.77 -3.99
C ALA A 144 13.22 -0.28 -4.77
N VAL A 145 13.44 0.01 -6.06
CA VAL A 145 12.41 0.24 -7.07
C VAL A 145 12.33 -1.01 -7.95
N TRP A 146 11.14 -1.57 -8.15
CA TRP A 146 10.88 -2.60 -9.15
C TRP A 146 10.40 -1.93 -10.44
N THR A 147 11.04 -2.24 -11.58
CA THR A 147 10.83 -1.50 -12.82
C THR A 147 11.18 -2.30 -14.08
N ASP A 148 10.86 -1.75 -15.25
CA ASP A 148 11.21 -2.27 -16.58
C ASP A 148 12.53 -1.66 -17.11
N ALA A 149 13.06 -2.27 -18.17
CA ALA A 149 14.32 -1.88 -18.81
C ALA A 149 14.29 -0.44 -19.33
N GLU A 150 13.16 -0.02 -19.89
CA GLU A 150 13.00 1.30 -20.48
C GLU A 150 13.02 2.39 -19.42
N SER A 151 12.33 2.17 -18.30
CA SER A 151 12.25 3.06 -17.15
C SER A 151 13.57 3.11 -16.40
N GLU A 152 14.27 1.98 -16.25
CA GLU A 152 15.65 1.97 -15.77
C GLU A 152 16.53 2.88 -16.63
N GLN A 153 16.54 2.68 -17.94
CA GLN A 153 17.37 3.45 -18.86
C GLN A 153 16.99 4.94 -18.87
N ARG A 154 15.71 5.26 -18.75
CA ARG A 154 15.21 6.64 -18.83
C ARG A 154 15.46 7.43 -17.55
N TYR A 155 15.23 6.83 -16.39
CA TYR A 155 15.23 7.55 -15.11
C TYR A 155 16.44 7.23 -14.24
N TYR A 156 17.07 6.07 -14.44
CA TYR A 156 18.10 5.57 -13.53
C TYR A 156 19.41 5.24 -14.23
N ALA A 157 19.63 5.62 -15.50
CA ALA A 157 20.89 5.37 -16.22
C ALA A 157 22.10 6.12 -15.62
N ASP A 158 21.86 7.31 -15.06
CA ASP A 158 22.87 8.07 -14.33
C ASP A 158 23.07 7.53 -12.90
N LYS A 159 24.21 7.84 -12.30
CA LYS A 159 24.52 7.43 -10.91
C LYS A 159 23.73 8.23 -9.87
N GLN A 160 23.14 9.37 -10.25
CA GLN A 160 22.39 10.24 -9.36
C GLN A 160 21.24 10.85 -10.14
N GLY A 161 20.18 11.22 -9.42
CA GLY A 161 19.03 11.88 -10.00
C GLY A 161 18.15 12.54 -8.96
N ARG A 162 17.00 13.03 -9.40
CA ARG A 162 16.03 13.72 -8.56
C ARG A 162 14.61 13.30 -8.92
N THR A 163 13.76 13.07 -7.92
CA THR A 163 12.34 12.81 -8.16
C THR A 163 11.64 14.08 -8.67
N PRO A 164 10.53 13.95 -9.42
CA PRO A 164 9.75 15.09 -9.89
C PRO A 164 9.32 16.04 -8.76
N PRO A 165 9.20 17.35 -9.02
CA PRO A 165 9.01 18.33 -7.95
C PRO A 165 7.55 18.47 -7.47
N THR A 166 6.59 17.90 -8.18
CA THR A 166 5.16 18.22 -7.97
C THR A 166 4.40 17.18 -7.15
N ARG A 167 4.84 15.91 -7.17
CA ARG A 167 4.12 14.82 -6.48
C ARG A 167 5.03 13.62 -6.20
N PRO A 168 4.78 12.86 -5.12
CA PRO A 168 5.35 11.53 -4.93
C PRO A 168 4.93 10.61 -6.08
N VAL A 169 5.90 10.09 -6.84
CA VAL A 169 5.68 9.15 -7.95
C VAL A 169 6.57 7.93 -7.92
N VAL A 170 7.60 7.92 -7.07
CA VAL A 170 8.54 6.81 -6.96
C VAL A 170 8.16 6.02 -5.72
N TRP A 171 7.63 4.82 -5.96
CA TRP A 171 7.25 3.84 -4.94
C TRP A 171 8.44 2.94 -4.66
N VAL A 172 8.72 2.68 -3.39
CA VAL A 172 9.90 1.93 -2.96
C VAL A 172 9.58 1.01 -1.78
N THR A 173 10.39 -0.03 -1.65
CA THR A 173 10.47 -0.87 -0.44
C THR A 173 11.87 -0.75 0.17
N LEU A 174 12.01 -1.08 1.45
CA LEU A 174 13.33 -1.03 2.11
C LEU A 174 14.17 -2.26 1.72
N VAL A 175 15.47 -2.06 1.50
CA VAL A 175 16.40 -3.18 1.30
C VAL A 175 16.86 -3.70 2.67
N PRO A 176 16.76 -5.02 2.96
CA PRO A 176 16.61 -6.13 2.02
C PRO A 176 15.24 -6.85 2.02
N GLU A 177 14.13 -6.19 2.32
CA GLU A 177 12.83 -6.86 2.55
C GLU A 177 12.42 -7.79 1.40
N ILE A 178 12.36 -7.29 0.17
CA ILE A 178 12.01 -8.12 -1.00
C ILE A 178 13.11 -9.15 -1.32
N GLN A 179 14.39 -8.84 -1.08
CA GLN A 179 15.47 -9.83 -1.26
C GLN A 179 15.27 -11.03 -0.33
N ALA A 180 14.97 -10.76 0.94
CA ALA A 180 14.72 -11.79 1.93
C ALA A 180 13.50 -12.64 1.57
N TRP A 181 12.40 -11.98 1.17
CA TRP A 181 11.21 -12.68 0.71
C TRP A 181 11.48 -13.53 -0.53
N CYS A 182 12.20 -13.03 -1.55
CA CYS A 182 12.52 -13.80 -2.74
C CYS A 182 13.19 -15.14 -2.39
N ARG A 183 14.17 -15.11 -1.49
CA ARG A 183 14.98 -16.28 -1.13
C ARG A 183 14.17 -17.39 -0.48
N THR A 184 13.06 -17.06 0.18
CA THR A 184 12.24 -18.00 0.93
C THR A 184 10.94 -18.37 0.24
N ALA A 185 10.40 -17.49 -0.62
CA ALA A 185 9.05 -17.62 -1.15
C ALA A 185 8.99 -17.88 -2.67
N LEU A 186 10.03 -17.55 -3.43
CA LEU A 186 10.06 -17.81 -4.87
C LEU A 186 10.67 -19.17 -5.18
N ASP A 187 10.09 -19.86 -6.16
CA ASP A 187 10.60 -21.13 -6.64
C ASP A 187 11.62 -20.91 -7.77
N TRP A 188 12.80 -21.53 -7.64
CA TRP A 188 13.91 -21.39 -8.59
C TRP A 188 14.42 -22.77 -9.04
N PRO A 189 13.57 -23.60 -9.69
CA PRO A 189 13.96 -24.95 -10.10
C PRO A 189 15.07 -24.93 -11.15
N ASP A 190 15.14 -23.87 -11.95
CA ASP A 190 16.20 -23.64 -12.91
C ASP A 190 16.46 -22.12 -13.13
N ARG A 191 17.22 -21.79 -14.18
CA ARG A 191 17.56 -20.41 -14.58
C ARG A 191 16.90 -20.02 -15.90
N SER A 192 15.88 -20.75 -16.35
CA SER A 192 15.18 -20.50 -17.59
C SER A 192 14.49 -19.13 -17.55
N LEU A 193 14.24 -18.57 -18.74
CA LEU A 193 13.42 -17.36 -18.85
C LEU A 193 11.99 -17.60 -18.38
N ALA A 194 11.45 -18.81 -18.55
CA ALA A 194 10.10 -19.15 -18.10
C ALA A 194 9.98 -19.08 -16.57
N THR A 195 10.93 -19.67 -15.84
CA THR A 195 10.98 -19.55 -14.36
C THR A 195 11.14 -18.10 -13.93
N GLN A 196 12.00 -17.32 -14.61
CA GLN A 196 12.16 -15.91 -14.31
C GLN A 196 10.89 -15.10 -14.58
N ALA A 197 10.16 -15.38 -15.66
CA ALA A 197 8.91 -14.70 -16.02
C ALA A 197 7.81 -14.98 -14.99
N ALA A 198 7.66 -16.24 -14.55
CA ALA A 198 6.75 -16.62 -13.48
C ALA A 198 7.09 -15.91 -12.16
N ASN A 199 8.38 -15.84 -11.80
CA ASN A 199 8.82 -15.14 -10.61
C ASN A 199 8.68 -13.61 -10.72
N ALA A 200 8.84 -13.02 -11.91
CA ALA A 200 8.59 -11.60 -12.15
C ALA A 200 7.11 -11.26 -11.91
N LEU A 201 6.20 -12.10 -12.41
CA LEU A 201 4.77 -11.98 -12.11
C LEU A 201 4.51 -12.12 -10.60
N ARG A 202 5.16 -13.07 -9.92
CA ARG A 202 4.98 -13.25 -8.47
C ARG A 202 5.48 -12.06 -7.64
N VAL A 203 6.54 -11.38 -8.10
CA VAL A 203 7.00 -10.10 -7.53
C VAL A 203 5.96 -9.01 -7.76
N ASN A 204 5.40 -8.89 -8.97
CA ASN A 204 4.31 -7.94 -9.23
C ASN A 204 3.14 -8.18 -8.27
N GLN A 205 2.74 -9.45 -8.12
CA GLN A 205 1.71 -9.87 -7.19
C GLN A 205 2.01 -9.41 -5.76
N ARG A 206 3.21 -9.68 -5.27
CA ARG A 206 3.65 -9.32 -3.92
C ARG A 206 3.60 -7.80 -3.69
N LEU A 207 3.95 -7.04 -4.71
CA LEU A 207 4.05 -5.58 -4.66
C LEU A 207 2.73 -4.87 -5.02
N GLY A 208 1.62 -5.58 -5.22
CA GLY A 208 0.35 -4.96 -5.59
C GLY A 208 0.37 -4.34 -6.98
N ILE A 209 1.27 -4.80 -7.85
CA ILE A 209 1.48 -4.23 -9.19
C ILE A 209 0.51 -4.89 -10.18
N PRO A 210 -0.10 -4.13 -11.11
CA PRO A 210 -1.10 -4.67 -12.02
C PRO A 210 -0.50 -5.66 -13.03
N PRO A 211 -1.26 -6.69 -13.45
CA PRO A 211 -0.76 -7.77 -14.31
C PRO A 211 -0.16 -7.27 -15.64
N GLY A 212 -0.68 -6.18 -16.21
CA GLY A 212 -0.14 -5.59 -17.45
C GLY A 212 1.16 -4.79 -17.29
N THR A 213 1.73 -4.70 -16.08
CA THR A 213 3.01 -4.03 -15.84
C THR A 213 4.14 -5.05 -15.94
N ILE A 214 5.03 -4.86 -16.91
CA ILE A 214 6.04 -5.85 -17.30
C ILE A 214 7.41 -5.39 -16.80
N ASP A 215 7.55 -5.38 -15.48
CA ASP A 215 8.80 -5.08 -14.81
C ASP A 215 9.70 -6.32 -14.74
N SER A 216 11.02 -6.13 -14.71
CA SER A 216 11.99 -7.22 -14.84
C SER A 216 13.23 -7.08 -13.95
N ARG A 217 13.41 -5.93 -13.31
CA ARG A 217 14.64 -5.59 -12.59
C ARG A 217 14.40 -4.67 -11.39
N PHE A 218 15.34 -4.73 -10.47
CA PHE A 218 15.38 -3.85 -9.31
C PHE A 218 16.47 -2.80 -9.47
N VAL A 219 16.13 -1.55 -9.17
CA VAL A 219 17.09 -0.46 -8.97
C VAL A 219 17.20 -0.19 -7.47
N GLU A 220 18.39 -0.37 -6.90
CA GLU A 220 18.68 0.00 -5.51
C GLU A 220 19.11 1.47 -5.46
N LEU A 221 18.48 2.28 -4.61
CA LEU A 221 18.77 3.70 -4.45
C LEU A 221 19.22 4.02 -3.02
N TRP A 222 20.20 4.90 -2.87
CA TRP A 222 20.49 5.60 -1.62
C TRP A 222 19.71 6.90 -1.57
N VAL A 223 18.72 6.97 -0.67
CA VAL A 223 17.87 8.14 -0.45
C VAL A 223 18.02 8.64 0.99
N PRO A 224 17.82 9.94 1.26
CA PRO A 224 17.73 10.44 2.62
C PRO A 224 16.57 9.78 3.37
N VAL A 225 16.76 9.42 4.64
CA VAL A 225 15.72 8.75 5.44
C VAL A 225 14.47 9.64 5.57
N GLU A 226 14.66 10.94 5.76
CA GLU A 226 13.61 11.94 5.90
C GLU A 226 12.77 12.14 4.64
N ALA A 227 13.26 11.69 3.48
CA ALA A 227 12.54 11.76 2.22
C ALA A 227 11.52 10.61 2.04
N LEU A 228 11.54 9.60 2.90
CA LEU A 228 10.57 8.50 2.88
C LEU A 228 9.25 8.94 3.49
N LEU A 229 8.18 8.68 2.76
CA LEU A 229 6.81 8.91 3.22
C LEU A 229 6.09 7.57 3.27
N ARG A 230 5.45 7.27 4.41
CA ARG A 230 4.54 6.13 4.48
C ARG A 230 3.34 6.37 3.56
N SER A 231 2.98 5.39 2.73
CA SER A 231 1.86 5.50 1.78
C SER A 231 0.48 5.33 2.46
N CYS A 232 0.21 6.10 3.51
CA CYS A 232 -1.07 6.08 4.24
C CYS A 232 -1.48 7.46 4.78
N ALA A 233 -2.59 7.56 5.52
CA ALA A 233 -3.12 8.86 5.97
C ALA A 233 -2.09 9.67 6.78
N ASP A 234 -1.40 9.00 7.70
CA ASP A 234 -0.23 9.53 8.39
C ASP A 234 1.07 9.08 7.69
N PRO A 235 1.86 10.00 7.09
CA PRO A 235 3.09 9.63 6.39
C PRO A 235 4.27 9.29 7.31
N ASP A 236 4.10 9.27 8.63
CA ASP A 236 5.15 8.91 9.59
C ASP A 236 5.69 7.49 9.34
N THR A 237 7.01 7.39 9.19
CA THR A 237 7.71 6.15 8.90
C THR A 237 8.15 5.40 10.15
N HIS A 238 8.05 5.99 11.34
CA HIS A 238 8.46 5.34 12.59
C HIS A 238 7.41 4.41 13.18
N LYS A 239 6.18 4.44 12.64
CA LYS A 239 5.07 3.61 13.12
C LYS A 239 5.09 2.23 12.49
N LEU A 240 4.84 1.22 13.31
CA LEU A 240 4.70 -0.19 12.90
C LEU A 240 3.33 -0.52 12.29
N ALA A 241 2.39 0.44 12.35
CA ALA A 241 1.06 0.38 11.77
C ALA A 241 0.63 1.78 11.33
N CYS A 242 -0.18 1.87 10.28
CA CYS A 242 -0.75 3.14 9.86
C CYS A 242 -1.97 3.54 10.69
N ASP A 243 -2.04 4.82 11.03
CA ASP A 243 -3.26 5.45 11.51
C ASP A 243 -4.22 5.71 10.35
N LEU A 244 -5.52 5.52 10.60
CA LEU A 244 -6.57 5.75 9.58
C LEU A 244 -6.91 7.23 9.40
N ASN A 245 -6.50 8.06 10.36
CA ASN A 245 -6.71 9.50 10.33
C ASN A 245 -5.37 10.20 10.11
N PRO A 246 -5.33 11.27 9.29
CA PRO A 246 -4.13 12.08 9.18
C PRO A 246 -3.85 12.79 10.51
N PRO A 247 -2.58 13.12 10.82
CA PRO A 247 -2.25 13.92 11.98
C PRO A 247 -2.78 15.35 11.82
N ALA A 248 -2.86 16.10 12.92
CA ALA A 248 -3.31 17.49 12.90
C ALA A 248 -2.39 18.41 12.06
N SER A 249 -1.10 18.07 11.99
CA SER A 249 -0.13 18.64 11.05
C SER A 249 0.99 17.64 10.81
N LEU A 250 1.52 17.62 9.58
CA LEU A 250 2.67 16.79 9.20
C LEU A 250 3.99 17.29 9.80
N ASN A 251 4.07 18.56 10.21
CA ASN A 251 5.29 19.20 10.72
C ASN A 251 6.52 19.00 9.81
N ARG A 252 6.33 19.07 8.49
CA ARG A 252 7.41 18.95 7.51
C ARG A 252 7.62 20.20 6.66
N PRO A 253 8.87 20.62 6.41
CA PRO A 253 9.15 21.82 5.63
C PRO A 253 8.95 21.62 4.12
N ASP A 254 9.07 20.39 3.64
CA ASP A 254 9.08 20.01 2.22
C ASP A 254 7.73 19.45 1.72
N LEU A 255 6.77 19.21 2.63
CA LEU A 255 5.43 18.74 2.28
C LEU A 255 4.36 19.35 3.18
N THR A 256 3.50 20.18 2.59
CA THR A 256 2.34 20.76 3.28
C THR A 256 1.23 19.73 3.48
N ASP A 257 0.44 19.88 4.55
CA ASP A 257 -0.74 19.07 4.85
C ASP A 257 -1.72 18.98 3.67
N ALA A 258 -1.99 20.11 3.01
CA ALA A 258 -2.89 20.18 1.85
C ALA A 258 -2.35 19.41 0.62
N ALA A 259 -1.05 19.51 0.34
CA ALA A 259 -0.42 18.79 -0.76
C ALA A 259 -0.47 17.26 -0.52
N TRP A 260 -0.22 16.82 0.72
CA TRP A 260 -0.34 15.41 1.08
C TRP A 260 -1.77 14.90 0.96
N PHE A 261 -2.74 15.65 1.52
CA PHE A 261 -4.15 15.28 1.41
C PHE A 261 -4.63 15.20 -0.04
N ASN A 262 -4.25 16.17 -0.88
CA ASN A 262 -4.56 16.16 -2.31
C ASN A 262 -3.92 14.96 -3.03
N TRP A 263 -2.68 14.61 -2.66
CA TRP A 263 -2.03 13.41 -3.19
C TRP A 263 -2.76 12.13 -2.76
N LEU A 264 -3.14 11.99 -1.49
CA LEU A 264 -3.90 10.83 -0.99
C LEU A 264 -5.21 10.65 -1.77
N VAL A 265 -6.03 11.71 -1.86
CA VAL A 265 -7.32 11.68 -2.56
C VAL A 265 -7.12 11.37 -4.05
N SER A 266 -6.14 11.99 -4.69
CA SER A 266 -5.85 11.74 -6.10
C SER A 266 -5.41 10.30 -6.32
N THR A 267 -4.50 9.77 -5.50
CA THR A 267 -4.03 8.38 -5.58
C THR A 267 -5.19 7.41 -5.37
N THR A 268 -6.00 7.59 -4.33
CA THR A 268 -7.21 6.79 -4.06
C THR A 268 -8.15 6.74 -5.27
N ASN A 269 -8.40 7.89 -5.91
CA ASN A 269 -9.28 7.98 -7.08
C ASN A 269 -8.77 7.20 -8.30
N HIS A 270 -7.47 6.92 -8.39
CA HIS A 270 -6.85 6.18 -9.49
C HIS A 270 -6.59 4.71 -9.15
N SER A 271 -6.34 4.39 -7.87
CA SER A 271 -5.95 3.06 -7.41
C SER A 271 -6.99 1.98 -7.75
N TYR A 272 -8.26 2.18 -7.45
CA TYR A 272 -9.25 1.09 -7.55
C TYR A 272 -9.93 0.96 -8.93
N ARG A 273 -9.27 1.46 -9.99
CA ARG A 273 -9.75 1.33 -11.38
C ARG A 273 -9.17 0.06 -12.01
N PRO A 274 -9.73 -0.45 -13.13
CA PRO A 274 -9.21 -1.64 -13.81
C PRO A 274 -7.73 -1.59 -14.21
N ALA A 275 -7.15 -0.39 -14.37
CA ALA A 275 -5.73 -0.16 -14.66
C ALA A 275 -4.97 0.49 -13.49
N GLY A 276 -5.60 0.59 -12.31
CA GLY A 276 -4.99 1.08 -11.09
C GLY A 276 -4.29 -0.05 -10.33
N ALA A 277 -4.12 0.08 -9.01
CA ALA A 277 -3.48 -0.89 -8.13
C ALA A 277 -4.30 -1.08 -6.83
N PRO A 278 -4.31 -2.28 -6.22
CA PRO A 278 -4.93 -2.54 -4.91
C PRO A 278 -4.15 -1.86 -3.76
N TRP A 279 -4.10 -0.53 -3.79
CA TRP A 279 -3.38 0.26 -2.80
C TRP A 279 -4.11 0.20 -1.45
N THR A 280 -3.43 -0.30 -0.43
CA THR A 280 -4.03 -0.58 0.88
C THR A 280 -4.31 0.69 1.68
N ARG A 281 -3.53 1.75 1.44
CA ARG A 281 -3.45 2.95 2.30
C ARG A 281 -3.05 2.62 3.74
N LEU A 282 -2.37 1.50 3.95
CA LEU A 282 -1.95 1.00 5.27
C LEU A 282 -0.43 0.79 5.37
N GLY A 283 0.33 1.33 4.41
CA GLY A 283 1.79 1.31 4.45
C GLY A 283 2.42 -0.01 4.01
N TYR A 284 1.63 -0.95 3.51
CA TYR A 284 2.11 -2.19 2.91
C TYR A 284 1.45 -2.43 1.53
N THR A 285 2.12 -3.15 0.64
CA THR A 285 1.57 -3.53 -0.67
C THR A 285 0.55 -4.66 -0.53
N TYR A 286 -0.50 -4.69 -1.35
CA TYR A 286 -1.43 -5.83 -1.35
C TYR A 286 -0.86 -7.00 -2.15
N ASP A 287 -0.68 -8.17 -1.52
CA ASP A 287 -0.26 -9.37 -2.22
C ASP A 287 -1.47 -10.04 -2.89
N TRP A 288 -1.66 -9.89 -4.20
CA TRP A 288 -2.80 -10.50 -4.91
C TRP A 288 -2.48 -11.87 -5.51
N GLY A 289 -1.30 -12.42 -5.23
CA GLY A 289 -0.86 -13.69 -5.79
C GLY A 289 -1.61 -14.91 -5.23
N ASP A 290 -1.54 -15.99 -5.99
CA ASP A 290 -2.02 -17.30 -5.55
C ASP A 290 -1.15 -17.85 -4.42
N GLY A 291 -1.77 -18.54 -3.45
CA GLY A 291 -1.06 -19.11 -2.30
C GLY A 291 -0.47 -18.07 -1.33
N ARG A 292 -0.90 -16.81 -1.43
CA ARG A 292 -0.58 -15.77 -0.45
C ARG A 292 -1.06 -16.12 0.96
N ALA A 293 -0.47 -15.44 1.94
CA ALA A 293 -0.99 -15.46 3.30
C ALA A 293 -2.31 -14.69 3.39
N GLU A 294 -3.13 -15.01 4.40
CA GLU A 294 -4.33 -14.26 4.76
C GLU A 294 -4.15 -13.69 6.18
N PRO A 295 -4.24 -12.36 6.37
CA PRO A 295 -4.55 -11.32 5.37
C PRO A 295 -3.43 -11.12 4.32
N PRO A 296 -3.73 -10.51 3.15
CA PRO A 296 -2.87 -10.46 1.95
C PRO A 296 -1.74 -9.42 2.07
N TYR A 297 -0.97 -9.49 3.15
CA TYR A 297 0.12 -8.56 3.42
C TYR A 297 1.30 -8.78 2.49
N GLY A 298 1.63 -7.78 1.68
CA GLY A 298 2.83 -7.68 0.86
C GLY A 298 4.03 -7.12 1.62
N ALA A 299 4.82 -6.27 0.98
CA ALA A 299 5.98 -5.63 1.57
C ALA A 299 5.63 -4.26 2.16
N THR A 300 6.47 -3.79 3.07
CA THR A 300 6.40 -2.43 3.60
C THR A 300 6.64 -1.42 2.47
N GLU A 301 5.69 -0.53 2.26
CA GLU A 301 5.62 0.38 1.12
C GLU A 301 5.87 1.83 1.53
N PHE A 302 6.63 2.53 0.69
CA PHE A 302 6.92 3.95 0.85
C PHE A 302 6.83 4.67 -0.50
N VAL A 303 6.65 5.98 -0.44
CA VAL A 303 6.87 6.87 -1.58
C VAL A 303 7.95 7.89 -1.24
N LEU A 304 8.75 8.27 -2.23
CA LEU A 304 9.72 9.36 -2.06
C LEU A 304 9.02 10.72 -2.17
N ALA A 305 9.38 11.63 -1.26
CA ALA A 305 8.94 13.01 -1.31
C ALA A 305 9.32 13.66 -2.66
N PRO A 306 8.57 14.68 -3.12
CA PRO A 306 8.93 15.42 -4.33
C PRO A 306 10.33 16.02 -4.22
N SER A 307 11.01 16.19 -5.35
CA SER A 307 12.35 16.80 -5.39
C SER A 307 13.42 16.09 -4.54
N THR A 308 13.23 14.82 -4.20
CA THR A 308 14.20 13.98 -3.48
C THR A 308 15.39 13.67 -4.38
N THR A 309 16.60 13.98 -3.93
CA THR A 309 17.82 13.53 -4.60
C THR A 309 18.13 12.09 -4.21
N TYR A 310 18.53 11.27 -5.18
CA TYR A 310 18.94 9.90 -4.95
C TYR A 310 20.29 9.61 -5.62
N GLU A 311 20.98 8.58 -5.13
CA GLU A 311 22.11 7.95 -5.82
C GLU A 311 21.73 6.52 -6.15
N VAL A 312 21.99 6.09 -7.39
CA VAL A 312 21.81 4.70 -7.79
C VAL A 312 22.94 3.88 -7.18
N ALA A 313 22.57 3.03 -6.23
CA ALA A 313 23.48 2.10 -5.59
C ALA A 313 23.79 0.92 -6.51
N ASP A 314 22.76 0.40 -7.18
CA ASP A 314 22.86 -0.79 -8.01
C ASP A 314 21.68 -0.94 -8.97
N ARG A 315 21.88 -1.72 -10.04
CA ARG A 315 20.85 -2.12 -11.00
C ARG A 315 20.98 -3.62 -11.22
N ARG A 316 19.94 -4.36 -10.89
CA ARG A 316 20.00 -5.82 -10.77
C ARG A 316 18.88 -6.46 -11.56
N SER A 317 19.24 -7.48 -12.33
CA SER A 317 18.26 -8.44 -12.83
C SER A 317 17.47 -9.03 -11.66
N LEU A 318 16.22 -9.46 -11.90
CA LEU A 318 15.43 -10.17 -10.90
C LEU A 318 16.23 -11.33 -10.25
N LEU A 319 16.88 -12.13 -11.09
CA LEU A 319 17.63 -13.30 -10.66
C LEU A 319 18.79 -12.95 -9.70
N ASP A 320 19.55 -11.90 -10.01
CA ASP A 320 20.69 -11.49 -9.19
C ASP A 320 20.22 -10.81 -7.89
N TYR A 321 19.15 -10.01 -7.97
CA TYR A 321 18.59 -9.34 -6.80
C TYR A 321 18.06 -10.34 -5.76
N CYS A 322 17.31 -11.35 -6.21
CA CYS A 322 16.68 -12.34 -5.35
C CYS A 322 17.66 -13.38 -4.77
N ARG A 323 18.93 -13.40 -5.19
CA ARG A 323 19.95 -14.37 -4.74
C ARG A 323 21.04 -13.80 -3.83
N LYS A 324 21.09 -12.49 -3.69
CA LYS A 324 21.89 -11.80 -2.69
C LYS A 324 21.32 -12.07 -1.30
#